data_AF-A0A518AZJ7-F1
#
_entry.id   AF-A0A518AZJ7-F1
#
_cell.length_a   1.000
_cell.length_b   1.000
_cell.length_c   1.000
_cell.angle_alpha   90.00
_cell.angle_beta   90.00
_cell.angle_gamma   90.00
#
_symmetry.space_group_name_H-M   'P 1'
#
loop_
_entity.id
_entity.type
_entity.pdbx_description
1 polymer ?
#
loop_
_entity_poly.entity_id
_entity_poly.type
_entity_poly.pdbx_seq_one_letter_code
_entity_poly.pdbx_strand_id
1 'polypeptide(L)'
;MVTDFYAAYHRLEAKKQRCLTHLLRDLAKLREELPARLVAKNIQPLIDLFQDAITLARRREELLPDEFASESDQIRERFDERSWRSSSDPDCQRIYDRLRRHKEELLTFLDDPAVPAENNLAKRDIRSVAAARSDGGVNRAAWSADAFAVAKTIVRTCQKNGLNFFRYALDAVTSRMPNQPLPLPIREAA
;
A
#
# COMPACT_ATOMS: atom_id res chain seq x y z
N MET A 1 -9.28 2.57 -3.64
CA MET A 1 -8.02 1.83 -3.91
C MET A 1 -6.85 2.53 -3.25
N VAL A 2 -5.95 1.82 -2.56
CA VAL A 2 -4.73 2.42 -1.97
C VAL A 2 -3.55 2.25 -2.93
N THR A 3 -2.89 3.34 -3.30
CA THR A 3 -1.77 3.35 -4.28
C THR A 3 -0.58 4.14 -3.76
N ASP A 4 0.62 3.90 -4.30
CA ASP A 4 1.73 4.82 -4.10
C ASP A 4 1.64 6.01 -5.09
N PHE A 5 2.72 6.78 -5.24
CA PHE A 5 2.79 7.91 -6.18
C PHE A 5 3.25 7.52 -7.60
N TYR A 6 3.15 6.24 -7.97
CA TYR A 6 3.54 5.80 -9.32
C TYR A 6 2.58 6.34 -10.38
N ALA A 7 3.13 6.96 -11.42
CA ALA A 7 2.37 7.72 -12.41
C ALA A 7 1.33 6.89 -13.19
N ALA A 8 1.55 5.58 -13.34
CA ALA A 8 0.61 4.70 -14.03
C ALA A 8 -0.78 4.68 -13.37
N TYR A 9 -0.84 4.84 -12.04
CA TYR A 9 -2.11 4.85 -11.31
C TYR A 9 -2.91 6.14 -11.49
N HIS A 10 -2.30 7.20 -12.05
CA HIS A 10 -2.95 8.49 -12.19
C HIS A 10 -4.13 8.42 -13.17
N ARG A 11 -3.99 7.61 -14.22
CA ARG A 11 -4.99 7.43 -15.29
C ARG A 11 -6.16 6.53 -14.92
N LEU A 12 -6.10 5.85 -13.76
CA LEU A 12 -7.19 4.97 -13.33
C LEU A 12 -8.34 5.80 -12.74
N GLU A 13 -9.54 5.63 -13.27
CA GLU A 13 -10.74 6.30 -12.74
C GLU A 13 -11.31 5.47 -11.58
N ALA A 14 -10.85 5.79 -10.37
CA ALA A 14 -11.33 5.19 -9.14
C ALA A 14 -11.07 6.12 -7.97
N LYS A 15 -11.88 6.04 -6.91
CA LYS A 15 -11.59 6.71 -5.63
C LYS A 15 -10.27 6.14 -5.08
N LYS A 16 -9.27 7.02 -4.87
CA LYS A 16 -7.91 6.64 -4.48
C LYS A 16 -7.56 7.18 -3.11
N GLN A 17 -6.77 6.40 -2.39
CA GLN A 17 -6.00 6.82 -1.23
C GLN A 17 -4.52 6.65 -1.59
N ARG A 18 -3.70 7.68 -1.39
CA ARG A 18 -2.24 7.58 -1.50
C ARG A 18 -1.68 7.00 -0.21
N CYS A 19 -0.74 6.07 -0.36
CA CYS A 19 -0.16 5.33 0.75
C CYS A 19 0.70 6.27 1.60
N LEU A 20 0.20 6.61 2.79
CA LEU A 20 0.89 7.52 3.71
C LEU A 20 2.22 6.94 4.21
N THR A 21 2.37 5.62 4.32
CA THR A 21 3.67 5.00 4.64
C THR A 21 4.77 5.38 3.65
N HIS A 22 4.47 5.46 2.35
CA HIS A 22 5.46 5.87 1.35
C HIS A 22 5.74 7.36 1.44
N LEU A 23 4.69 8.17 1.62
CA LEU A 23 4.82 9.61 1.80
C LEU A 23 5.69 9.96 3.01
N LEU A 24 5.41 9.35 4.17
CA LEU A 24 6.15 9.58 5.40
C LEU A 24 7.62 9.15 5.30
N ARG A 25 7.93 8.10 4.52
CA ARG A 25 9.33 7.73 4.22
C ARG A 25 10.04 8.77 3.35
N ASP A 26 9.36 9.28 2.33
CA ASP A 26 9.92 10.35 1.49
C ASP A 26 10.15 11.63 2.32
N LEU A 27 9.20 12.00 3.19
CA LEU A 27 9.35 13.13 4.11
C LEU A 27 10.47 12.90 5.14
N ALA A 28 10.63 11.67 5.65
CA ALA A 28 11.72 11.34 6.57
C ALA A 28 13.10 11.48 5.92
N LYS A 29 13.24 11.09 4.64
CA LYS A 29 14.48 11.33 3.88
C LYS A 29 14.77 12.83 3.72
N LEU A 30 13.76 13.62 3.34
CA LEU A 30 13.91 15.08 3.24
C LEU A 30 14.29 15.70 4.59
N ARG A 31 13.79 15.15 5.70
CA ARG A 31 14.19 15.57 7.05
C ARG A 31 15.67 15.29 7.35
N GLU A 32 16.23 14.23 6.80
CA GLU A 32 17.65 13.87 6.98
C GLU A 32 18.57 14.66 6.03
N GLU A 33 18.09 14.98 4.82
CA GLU A 33 18.89 15.63 3.77
C GLU A 33 18.87 17.16 3.83
N LEU A 34 17.78 17.78 4.31
CA LEU A 34 17.62 19.24 4.30
C LEU A 34 18.14 19.91 5.58
N PRO A 35 18.56 21.19 5.49
CA PRO A 35 18.89 22.01 6.66
C PRO A 35 17.75 22.07 7.69
N ALA A 36 18.09 22.03 8.98
CA ALA A 36 17.13 22.02 10.09
C ALA A 36 16.06 23.14 10.00
N ARG A 37 16.44 24.34 9.53
CA ARG A 37 15.50 25.45 9.30
C ARG A 37 14.43 25.10 8.25
N LEU A 38 14.81 24.47 7.14
CA LEU A 38 13.88 24.06 6.10
C LEU A 38 13.01 22.91 6.58
N VAL A 39 13.59 21.96 7.31
CA VAL A 39 12.86 20.86 7.93
C VAL A 39 11.78 21.36 8.87
N ALA A 40 12.13 22.19 9.85
CA ALA A 40 11.20 22.71 10.84
C ALA A 40 10.06 23.51 10.21
N LYS A 41 10.35 24.27 9.14
CA LYS A 41 9.35 25.08 8.45
C LYS A 41 8.46 24.27 7.50
N ASN A 42 9.03 23.33 6.76
CA ASN A 42 8.37 22.74 5.58
C ASN A 42 8.06 21.25 5.73
N ILE A 43 8.95 20.47 6.37
CA ILE A 43 8.89 19.01 6.34
C ILE A 43 8.29 18.44 7.61
N GLN A 44 8.81 18.81 8.78
CA GLN A 44 8.36 18.27 10.07
C GLN A 44 6.85 18.49 10.27
N PRO A 45 6.30 19.68 9.97
CA PRO A 45 4.89 19.86 10.24
C PRO A 45 4.00 19.06 9.25
N LEU A 46 4.51 18.62 8.08
CA LEU A 46 3.79 17.67 7.22
C LEU A 46 3.81 16.26 7.81
N ILE A 47 4.95 15.84 8.37
CA ILE A 47 5.07 14.56 9.07
C ILE A 47 4.05 14.50 10.21
N ASP A 48 4.01 15.54 11.05
CA ASP A 48 3.09 15.63 12.18
C ASP A 48 1.64 15.54 11.72
N LEU A 49 1.25 16.32 10.70
CA LEU A 49 -0.11 16.31 10.14
C LEU A 49 -0.56 14.92 9.68
N PHE A 50 0.29 14.19 8.94
CA PHE A 50 -0.07 12.86 8.48
C PHE A 50 -0.04 11.81 9.59
N GLN A 51 0.81 11.98 10.61
CA GLN A 51 0.81 11.12 11.79
C GLN A 51 -0.43 11.34 12.66
N ASP A 52 -0.87 12.59 12.82
CA ASP A 52 -2.11 12.95 13.49
C ASP A 52 -3.31 12.32 12.77
N ALA A 53 -3.36 12.42 11.43
CA ALA A 53 -4.42 11.81 10.63
C ALA A 53 -4.49 10.29 10.80
N ILE A 54 -3.35 9.61 10.78
CA ILE A 54 -3.28 8.16 11.02
C ILE A 54 -3.75 7.83 12.44
N THR A 55 -3.33 8.63 13.43
CA THR A 55 -3.72 8.44 14.83
C THR A 55 -5.22 8.63 15.03
N LEU A 56 -5.79 9.68 14.43
CA LEU A 56 -7.24 9.94 14.45
C LEU A 56 -8.01 8.75 13.89
N ALA A 57 -7.63 8.23 12.71
CA ALA A 57 -8.32 7.08 12.12
C ALA A 57 -8.24 5.81 12.98
N ARG A 58 -7.14 5.60 13.71
CA ARG A 58 -7.02 4.46 14.64
C ARG A 58 -7.95 4.58 15.85
N ARG A 59 -8.24 5.81 16.27
CA ARG A 59 -9.13 6.14 17.39
C ARG A 59 -10.59 6.30 16.96
N ARG A 60 -10.94 6.01 15.70
CA ARG A 60 -12.30 6.22 15.17
C ARG A 60 -13.38 5.56 16.04
N GLU A 61 -13.12 4.35 16.53
CA GLU A 61 -14.07 3.60 17.37
C GLU A 61 -14.17 4.11 18.81
N GLU A 62 -13.23 4.96 19.24
CA GLU A 62 -13.20 5.57 20.57
C GLU A 62 -13.96 6.91 20.64
N LEU A 63 -14.28 7.49 19.47
CA LEU A 63 -14.81 8.86 19.35
C LEU A 63 -16.28 8.83 18.92
N LEU A 64 -17.03 9.85 19.34
CA LEU A 64 -18.36 10.08 18.79
C LEU A 64 -18.27 10.51 17.32
N PRO A 65 -19.28 10.21 16.48
CA PRO A 65 -19.24 10.55 15.06
C PRO A 65 -18.97 12.04 14.78
N ASP A 66 -19.60 12.93 15.54
CA ASP A 66 -19.44 14.38 15.36
C ASP A 66 -18.06 14.87 15.80
N GLU A 67 -17.51 14.29 16.86
CA GLU A 67 -16.15 14.58 17.34
C GLU A 67 -15.11 14.14 16.30
N PHE A 68 -15.26 12.93 15.76
CA PHE A 68 -14.40 12.43 14.69
C PHE A 68 -14.47 13.30 13.43
N ALA A 69 -15.67 13.76 13.05
CA ALA A 69 -15.87 14.64 11.91
C ALA A 69 -15.17 15.99 12.12
N SER A 70 -15.38 16.61 13.29
CA SER A 70 -14.71 17.87 13.66
C SER A 70 -13.19 17.75 13.64
N GLU A 71 -12.63 16.71 14.26
CA GLU A 71 -11.18 16.45 14.25
C GLU A 71 -10.65 16.21 12.82
N SER A 72 -11.42 15.50 11.98
CA SER A 72 -11.06 15.27 10.57
C SER A 72 -11.02 16.58 9.78
N ASP A 73 -11.96 17.48 10.04
CA ASP A 73 -12.02 18.79 9.39
C ASP A 73 -10.87 19.71 9.83
N GLN A 74 -10.49 19.67 11.11
CA GLN A 74 -9.30 20.38 11.58
C GLN A 74 -8.01 19.90 10.90
N ILE A 75 -7.88 18.60 10.63
CA ILE A 75 -6.74 18.06 9.87
C ILE A 75 -6.73 18.57 8.43
N ARG A 76 -7.91 18.66 7.79
CA ARG A 76 -8.05 19.20 6.44
C ARG A 76 -7.73 20.68 6.39
N GLU A 77 -8.23 21.46 7.34
CA GLU A 77 -7.93 22.89 7.46
C GLU A 77 -6.43 23.12 7.64
N ARG A 78 -5.78 22.42 8.57
CA ARG A 78 -4.31 22.46 8.75
C ARG A 78 -3.54 22.09 7.49
N PHE A 79 -4.10 21.24 6.62
CA PHE A 79 -3.52 20.89 5.34
C PHE A 79 -3.72 22.00 4.32
N ASP A 80 -4.92 22.55 4.19
CA ASP A 80 -5.28 23.57 3.20
C ASP A 80 -4.67 24.94 3.50
N GLU A 81 -4.57 25.32 4.79
CA GLU A 81 -3.93 26.56 5.25
C GLU A 81 -2.40 26.59 4.99
N ARG A 82 -1.82 25.46 4.57
CA ARG A 82 -0.40 25.41 4.24
C ARG A 82 -0.07 26.36 3.11
N SER A 83 0.90 27.24 3.35
CA SER A 83 1.53 27.99 2.27
C SER A 83 2.44 27.08 1.44
N TRP A 84 1.87 26.42 0.44
CA TRP A 84 2.52 25.55 -0.55
C TRP A 84 3.64 26.22 -1.38
N ARG A 85 3.79 27.56 -1.29
CA ARG A 85 4.87 28.34 -1.94
C ARG A 85 5.85 28.98 -0.95
N SER A 86 5.89 28.52 0.31
CA SER A 86 6.66 29.17 1.38
C SER A 86 8.17 28.95 1.36
N SER A 87 8.69 28.18 0.39
CA SER A 87 10.12 27.85 0.27
C SER A 87 10.56 27.94 -1.20
N SER A 88 11.72 28.54 -1.47
CA SER A 88 12.34 28.52 -2.81
C SER A 88 13.17 27.27 -3.05
N ASP A 89 13.32 26.41 -2.04
CA ASP A 89 14.09 25.17 -2.14
C ASP A 89 13.43 24.17 -3.11
N PRO A 90 14.17 23.61 -4.09
CA PRO A 90 13.62 22.71 -5.10
C PRO A 90 12.99 21.44 -4.55
N ASP A 91 13.53 20.87 -3.47
CA ASP A 91 13.04 19.63 -2.89
C ASP A 91 11.74 19.86 -2.12
N CYS A 92 11.66 20.96 -1.36
CA CYS A 92 10.42 21.43 -0.75
C CYS A 92 9.34 21.71 -1.80
N GLN A 93 9.67 22.39 -2.90
CA GLN A 93 8.71 22.67 -3.98
C GLN A 93 8.19 21.38 -4.61
N ARG A 94 9.08 20.40 -4.86
CA ARG A 94 8.71 19.13 -5.47
C ARG A 94 7.73 18.33 -4.62
N ILE A 95 7.93 18.29 -3.30
CA ILE A 95 6.99 17.58 -2.41
C ILE A 95 5.66 18.34 -2.30
N TYR A 96 5.67 19.67 -2.23
CA TYR A 96 4.46 20.48 -2.21
C TYR A 96 3.62 20.32 -3.49
N ASP A 97 4.24 20.36 -4.67
CA ASP A 97 3.54 20.14 -5.93
C ASP A 97 2.93 18.74 -6.01
N ARG A 98 3.63 17.73 -5.49
CA ARG A 98 3.11 16.37 -5.40
C ARG A 98 1.88 16.31 -4.48
N LEU A 99 1.97 16.90 -3.29
CA LEU A 99 0.86 16.92 -2.33
C LEU A 99 -0.35 17.65 -2.90
N ARG A 100 -0.14 18.82 -3.51
CA ARG A 100 -1.21 19.59 -4.15
C ARG A 100 -1.90 18.81 -5.27
N ARG A 101 -1.13 18.10 -6.11
CA ARG A 101 -1.67 17.27 -7.20
C ARG A 101 -2.57 16.15 -6.69
N HIS A 102 -2.31 15.64 -5.51
CA HIS A 102 -3.01 14.48 -4.93
C HIS A 102 -3.85 14.84 -3.70
N LYS A 103 -4.18 16.12 -3.48
CA LYS A 103 -4.81 16.60 -2.23
C LYS A 103 -6.07 15.81 -1.85
N GLU A 104 -6.91 15.49 -2.84
CA GLU A 104 -8.19 14.79 -2.66
C GLU A 104 -8.01 13.29 -2.38
N GLU A 105 -6.80 12.77 -2.59
CA GLU A 105 -6.46 11.35 -2.46
C GLU A 105 -5.58 11.09 -1.21
N LEU A 106 -5.28 12.08 -0.38
CA LEU A 106 -4.37 11.93 0.77
C LEU A 106 -5.07 11.56 2.08
N LEU A 107 -6.32 12.00 2.26
CA LEU A 107 -7.08 11.87 3.51
C LEU A 107 -8.37 11.06 3.35
N THR A 108 -8.54 10.36 2.23
CA THR A 108 -9.75 9.59 1.90
C THR A 108 -10.13 8.54 2.95
N PHE A 109 -9.15 7.99 3.68
CA PHE A 109 -9.37 7.05 4.79
C PHE A 109 -10.09 7.68 6.01
N LEU A 110 -10.11 9.01 6.11
CA LEU A 110 -10.93 9.72 7.11
C LEU A 110 -12.41 9.73 6.72
N ASP A 111 -12.75 9.58 5.44
CA ASP A 111 -14.14 9.49 4.99
C ASP A 111 -14.68 8.06 4.96
N ASP A 112 -13.82 7.11 4.61
CA ASP A 112 -14.22 5.72 4.41
C ASP A 112 -13.38 4.78 5.30
N PRO A 113 -13.96 4.20 6.36
CA PRO A 113 -13.23 3.30 7.27
C PRO A 113 -12.78 2.00 6.59
N ALA A 114 -13.36 1.62 5.44
CA ALA A 114 -12.91 0.46 4.69
C ALA A 114 -11.62 0.72 3.90
N VAL A 115 -11.20 1.98 3.76
CA VAL A 115 -9.99 2.39 3.07
C VAL A 115 -8.88 2.65 4.09
N PRO A 116 -7.82 1.84 4.16
CA PRO A 116 -6.72 2.11 5.07
C PRO A 116 -5.81 3.23 4.54
N ALA A 117 -5.21 4.01 5.44
CA ALA A 117 -4.18 5.01 5.12
C ALA A 117 -2.91 4.39 4.49
N GLU A 118 -2.68 3.10 4.75
CA GLU A 118 -1.46 2.37 4.40
C GLU A 118 -1.76 1.24 3.41
N ASN A 119 -0.87 1.03 2.43
CA ASN A 119 -0.99 -0.07 1.48
C ASN A 119 -0.40 -1.40 2.02
N ASN A 120 -0.59 -1.68 3.31
CA ASN A 120 0.05 -2.82 3.97
C ASN A 120 -0.43 -4.16 3.40
N LEU A 121 -1.69 -4.25 2.99
CA LEU A 121 -2.24 -5.46 2.39
C LEU A 121 -1.53 -5.81 1.07
N ALA A 122 -1.45 -4.85 0.12
CA ALA A 122 -0.77 -5.11 -1.15
C ALA A 122 0.74 -5.34 -0.96
N LYS A 123 1.39 -4.60 -0.05
CA LYS A 123 2.80 -4.83 0.31
C LYS A 123 3.01 -6.25 0.86
N ARG A 124 2.13 -6.71 1.76
CA ARG A 124 2.21 -8.06 2.32
C ARG A 124 1.97 -9.13 1.26
N ASP A 125 1.07 -8.88 0.32
CA ASP A 125 0.78 -9.78 -0.81
C ASP A 125 1.98 -9.93 -1.74
N ILE A 126 2.60 -8.84 -2.15
CA ILE A 126 3.74 -8.87 -3.07
C ILE A 126 5.04 -9.33 -2.41
N ARG A 127 5.21 -9.16 -1.08
CA ARG A 127 6.45 -9.52 -0.37
C ARG A 127 6.86 -10.97 -0.60
N SER A 128 5.89 -11.88 -0.66
CA SER A 128 6.15 -13.31 -0.90
C SER A 128 6.60 -13.61 -2.33
N VAL A 129 6.23 -12.77 -3.29
CA VAL A 129 6.69 -12.83 -4.69
C VAL A 129 8.06 -12.18 -4.82
N ALA A 130 8.27 -11.03 -4.16
CA ALA A 130 9.55 -10.33 -4.14
C ALA A 130 10.65 -11.18 -3.48
N ALA A 131 10.37 -11.85 -2.36
CA ALA A 131 11.31 -12.77 -1.71
C ALA A 131 11.68 -13.95 -2.63
N ALA A 132 10.70 -14.56 -3.30
CA ALA A 132 10.98 -15.64 -4.26
C ALA A 132 11.90 -15.22 -5.42
N ARG A 133 11.83 -13.95 -5.85
CA ARG A 133 12.76 -13.40 -6.87
C ARG A 133 14.17 -13.16 -6.33
N SER A 134 14.28 -12.85 -5.04
CA SER A 134 15.56 -12.61 -4.36
C SER A 134 16.30 -13.92 -4.08
N ASP A 135 15.58 -14.95 -3.63
CA ASP A 135 16.17 -16.18 -3.11
C ASP A 135 16.24 -17.31 -4.15
N GLY A 136 15.32 -17.33 -5.12
CA GLY A 136 15.09 -18.49 -6.03
C GLY A 136 15.53 -18.32 -7.47
N GLY A 137 16.11 -17.16 -7.83
CA GLY A 137 16.39 -16.81 -9.22
C GLY A 137 15.14 -16.37 -9.99
N VAL A 138 15.35 -15.53 -11.01
CA VAL A 138 14.28 -15.02 -11.87
C VAL A 138 13.72 -16.11 -12.79
N ASN A 139 12.40 -16.09 -12.99
CA ASN A 139 11.76 -16.85 -14.08
C ASN A 139 12.42 -16.47 -15.41
N ARG A 140 13.15 -17.40 -16.04
CA ARG A 140 13.96 -17.14 -17.25
C ARG A 140 13.15 -17.09 -18.54
N ALA A 141 11.86 -17.41 -18.49
CA ALA A 141 10.95 -17.38 -19.62
C ALA A 141 9.59 -16.77 -19.19
N ALA A 142 8.87 -16.15 -20.13
CA ALA A 142 7.56 -15.54 -19.85
C ALA A 142 6.55 -16.58 -19.31
N TRP A 143 6.49 -17.76 -19.95
CA TRP A 143 5.57 -18.83 -19.53
C TRP A 143 5.80 -19.31 -18.09
N SER A 144 7.05 -19.33 -17.62
CA SER A 144 7.34 -19.75 -16.25
C SER A 144 7.01 -18.65 -15.23
N ALA A 145 7.16 -17.39 -15.63
CA ALA A 145 6.69 -16.24 -14.85
C ALA A 145 5.15 -16.24 -14.70
N ASP A 146 4.44 -16.53 -15.78
CA ASP A 146 2.98 -16.62 -15.78
C ASP A 146 2.49 -17.78 -14.92
N ALA A 147 3.08 -18.97 -15.07
CA ALA A 147 2.76 -20.13 -14.24
C ALA A 147 3.00 -19.86 -12.75
N PHE A 148 4.12 -19.22 -12.41
CA PHE A 148 4.42 -18.81 -11.03
C PHE A 148 3.40 -17.79 -10.50
N ALA A 149 3.02 -16.80 -11.31
CA ALA A 149 2.03 -15.79 -10.94
C ALA A 149 0.66 -16.42 -10.65
N VAL A 150 0.21 -17.35 -11.50
CA VAL A 150 -1.05 -18.09 -11.29
C VAL A 150 -1.00 -18.90 -9.99
N ALA A 151 0.05 -19.69 -9.78
CA ALA A 151 0.21 -20.49 -8.56
C ALA A 151 0.21 -19.62 -7.30
N LYS A 152 0.93 -18.50 -7.30
CA LYS A 152 0.95 -17.54 -6.20
C LYS A 152 -0.42 -16.93 -5.94
N THR A 153 -1.17 -16.57 -6.98
CA THR A 153 -2.54 -16.06 -6.83
C THR A 153 -3.43 -17.08 -6.12
N ILE A 154 -3.42 -18.34 -6.55
CA ILE A 154 -4.22 -19.40 -5.93
C ILE A 154 -3.84 -19.60 -4.46
N VAL A 155 -2.54 -19.70 -4.16
CA VAL A 155 -2.05 -19.84 -2.77
C VAL A 155 -2.49 -18.66 -1.90
N ARG A 156 -2.37 -17.42 -2.38
CA ARG A 156 -2.81 -16.23 -1.62
C ARG A 156 -4.31 -16.20 -1.42
N THR A 157 -5.10 -16.58 -2.42
CA THR A 157 -6.56 -16.70 -2.28
C THR A 157 -6.93 -17.74 -1.24
N CYS A 158 -6.29 -18.91 -1.23
CA CYS A 158 -6.51 -19.93 -0.21
C CYS A 158 -6.17 -19.39 1.19
N GLN A 159 -5.00 -18.78 1.36
CA GLN A 159 -4.57 -18.19 2.64
C GLN A 159 -5.55 -17.13 3.15
N LYS A 160 -6.04 -16.23 2.27
CA LYS A 160 -7.01 -15.18 2.63
C LYS A 160 -8.37 -15.74 3.08
N ASN A 161 -8.75 -16.90 2.56
CA ASN A 161 -10.00 -17.59 2.90
C ASN A 161 -9.83 -18.64 4.01
N GLY A 162 -8.65 -18.74 4.64
CA GLY A 162 -8.38 -19.76 5.66
C GLY A 162 -8.38 -21.20 5.14
N LEU A 163 -8.20 -21.38 3.83
CA LEU A 163 -8.20 -22.70 3.18
C LEU A 163 -6.79 -23.30 3.13
N ASN A 164 -6.71 -24.62 3.32
CA ASN A 164 -5.49 -25.37 3.06
C ASN A 164 -5.27 -25.49 1.54
N PHE A 165 -4.18 -24.89 1.04
CA PHE A 165 -3.87 -24.88 -0.39
C PHE A 165 -3.75 -26.29 -1.00
N PHE A 166 -3.08 -27.24 -0.32
CA PHE A 166 -2.88 -28.58 -0.86
C PHE A 166 -4.20 -29.32 -1.02
N ARG A 167 -5.09 -29.19 -0.03
CA ARG A 167 -6.44 -29.74 -0.11
C ARG A 167 -7.23 -29.10 -1.25
N TYR A 168 -7.24 -27.77 -1.34
CA TYR A 168 -7.91 -27.05 -2.41
C TYR A 168 -7.39 -27.44 -3.80
N ALA A 169 -6.07 -27.54 -3.96
CA ALA A 169 -5.45 -27.92 -5.23
C ALA A 169 -5.79 -29.36 -5.62
N LEU A 170 -5.78 -30.29 -4.66
CA LEU A 170 -6.19 -31.68 -4.90
C LEU A 170 -7.65 -31.75 -5.33
N ASP A 171 -8.55 -31.10 -4.59
CA ASP A 171 -9.98 -31.05 -4.89
C ASP A 171 -10.26 -30.43 -6.28
N ALA A 172 -9.53 -29.36 -6.63
CA ALA A 172 -9.68 -28.69 -7.92
C ALA A 172 -9.21 -29.57 -9.10
N VAL A 173 -8.10 -30.30 -8.93
CA VAL A 173 -7.58 -31.21 -9.95
C VAL A 173 -8.50 -32.43 -10.12
N THR A 174 -8.92 -33.06 -9.03
CA THR A 174 -9.79 -34.25 -9.07
C THR A 174 -11.18 -33.92 -9.61
N SER A 175 -11.70 -32.72 -9.35
CA SER A 175 -12.99 -32.26 -9.90
C SER A 175 -12.93 -31.99 -11.41
N ARG A 176 -11.77 -31.58 -11.96
CA ARG A 176 -11.58 -31.34 -13.40
C ARG A 176 -11.10 -32.55 -14.19
N MET A 177 -10.49 -33.52 -13.52
CA MET A 177 -10.00 -34.77 -14.10
C MET A 177 -10.55 -35.97 -13.33
N PRO A 178 -11.89 -36.17 -13.35
CA PRO A 178 -12.45 -37.36 -12.72
C PRO A 178 -11.84 -38.61 -13.37
N ASN A 179 -11.36 -39.54 -12.55
CA ASN A 179 -10.78 -40.83 -12.94
C ASN A 179 -9.41 -40.81 -13.64
N GLN A 180 -8.62 -39.72 -13.56
CA GLN A 180 -7.21 -39.81 -13.93
C GLN A 180 -6.37 -40.32 -12.74
N PRO A 181 -5.47 -41.30 -12.96
CA PRO A 181 -4.56 -41.75 -11.91
C PRO A 181 -3.64 -40.61 -11.50
N LEU A 182 -3.43 -40.44 -10.19
CA LEU A 182 -2.45 -39.49 -9.67
C LEU A 182 -1.07 -39.82 -10.28
N PRO A 183 -0.25 -38.80 -10.62
CA PRO A 183 1.11 -39.06 -11.06
C PRO A 183 1.84 -39.92 -10.02
N LEU A 184 2.60 -40.91 -10.51
CA LEU A 184 3.34 -41.82 -9.65
C LEU A 184 4.25 -41.01 -8.70
N PRO A 185 4.35 -41.40 -7.42
CA PRO A 185 5.25 -40.73 -6.48
C PRO A 185 6.66 -40.70 -7.07
N ILE A 186 7.32 -39.53 -6.95
CA ILE A 186 8.74 -39.42 -7.29
C ILE A 186 9.47 -40.38 -6.36
N ARG A 187 9.99 -41.48 -6.93
CA ARG A 187 10.76 -42.46 -6.17
C ARG A 187 11.91 -41.73 -5.49
N GLU A 188 12.04 -41.87 -4.17
CA GLU A 188 13.25 -41.46 -3.47
C GLU A 188 14.44 -42.13 -4.17
N ALA A 189 15.40 -41.33 -4.61
CA ALA A 189 16.63 -41.83 -5.21
C ALA A 189 17.36 -42.65 -4.12
N ALA A 190 17.50 -43.94 -4.38
CA ALA A 190 18.31 -44.87 -3.58
C ALA A 190 19.81 -44.53 -3.72
#